data_AF-A0A7U2NFQ9-F1
#
_entry.id   AF-A0A7U2NFQ9-F1
#
_cell.length_a   1.000
_cell.length_b   1.000
_cell.length_c   1.000
_cell.angle_alpha   90.00
_cell.angle_beta   90.00
_cell.angle_gamma   90.00
#
_symmetry.space_group_name_H-M   'P 1'
#
loop_
_entity.id
_entity.type
_entity.pdbx_description
1 polymer ?
#
loop_
_entity_poly.entity_id
_entity_poly.type
_entity_poly.pdbx_seq_one_letter_code
_entity_poly.pdbx_strand_id
1 'polypeptide(L)' 'MTIHEKTFEKLKHFETELLELIQELESKKVSKKDIDKVKLIVTKTQSAKQVFNDK' A
#
# COMPACT_ATOMS: atom_id res chain seq x y z
N MET A 1 -18.01 -11.67 8.18
CA MET A 1 -17.11 -10.56 7.83
C MET A 1 -17.92 -9.29 7.57
N THR A 2 -17.78 -8.28 8.43
CA THR A 2 -18.41 -6.96 8.30
C THR A 2 -17.83 -6.20 7.10
N ILE A 3 -18.50 -5.12 6.68
CA ILE A 3 -17.97 -4.24 5.63
C ILE A 3 -16.60 -3.64 6.05
N HIS A 4 -16.39 -3.40 7.34
CA HIS A 4 -15.12 -2.92 7.88
C HIS A 4 -14.01 -3.97 7.72
N GLU A 5 -14.24 -5.20 8.14
CA GLU A 5 -13.28 -6.29 8.01
C GLU A 5 -12.94 -6.58 6.52
N LYS A 6 -13.94 -6.56 5.63
CA LYS A 6 -13.70 -6.69 4.17
C LYS A 6 -12.85 -5.56 3.62
N THR A 7 -13.08 -4.33 4.07
CA THR A 7 -12.31 -3.16 3.62
C THR A 7 -10.88 -3.21 4.14
N PHE A 8 -10.70 -3.63 5.40
CA PHE A 8 -9.37 -3.78 6.00
C PHE A 8 -8.53 -4.85 5.28
N GLU A 9 -9.11 -6.01 4.96
CA GLU A 9 -8.41 -7.05 4.20
C GLU A 9 -8.06 -6.59 2.78
N LYS A 10 -8.95 -5.83 2.12
CA LYS A 10 -8.62 -5.20 0.83
C LYS A 10 -7.45 -4.23 0.92
N LEU A 11 -7.38 -3.43 1.98
CA LEU A 11 -6.26 -2.50 2.20
C LEU A 11 -4.94 -3.24 2.46
N LYS A 12 -4.96 -4.37 3.18
CA LYS A 12 -3.78 -5.23 3.34
C LYS A 12 -3.31 -5.78 2.01
N HIS A 13 -4.22 -6.33 1.20
CA HIS A 13 -3.87 -6.89 -0.08
C HIS A 13 -3.27 -5.83 -1.02
N PHE A 14 -3.90 -4.65 -1.07
CA PHE A 14 -3.42 -3.52 -1.86
C PHE A 14 -2.04 -3.03 -1.42
N GLU A 15 -1.74 -3.01 -0.11
CA GLU A 15 -0.39 -2.70 0.36
C GLU A 15 0.65 -3.73 -0.13
N THR A 16 0.33 -5.02 -0.07
CA THR A 16 1.22 -6.08 -0.57
C THR A 16 1.53 -5.88 -2.07
N GLU A 17 0.52 -5.64 -2.89
CA GLU A 17 0.68 -5.38 -4.33
C GLU A 17 1.56 -4.15 -4.60
N LEU A 18 1.41 -3.08 -3.80
CA LEU A 18 2.25 -1.88 -3.93
C LEU A 18 3.71 -2.13 -3.53
N LEU A 19 3.96 -2.97 -2.52
CA LEU A 19 5.32 -3.34 -2.12
C LEU A 19 6.01 -4.19 -3.20
N GLU A 20 5.28 -5.14 -3.79
CA GLU A 20 5.75 -5.92 -4.95
C GLU A 20 6.06 -5.01 -6.15
N LEU A 21 5.17 -4.06 -6.44
CA LEU A 21 5.39 -3.06 -7.50
C LEU A 21 6.66 -2.24 -7.24
N ILE A 22 6.92 -1.80 -6.00
CA ILE A 22 8.15 -1.07 -5.67
C ILE A 22 9.39 -1.91 -5.99
N GLN A 23 9.39 -3.19 -5.60
CA GLN A 23 10.51 -4.10 -5.89
C GLN A 23 10.72 -4.28 -7.40
N GLU A 24 9.64 -4.42 -8.17
CA GLU A 24 9.73 -4.48 -9.63
C GLU A 24 10.30 -3.20 -10.23
N LEU A 25 9.84 -2.03 -9.79
CA LEU A 25 10.32 -0.74 -10.28
C LEU A 25 11.80 -0.51 -9.95
N GLU A 26 12.23 -0.90 -8.74
CA GLU A 26 13.63 -0.87 -8.32
C GLU A 26 14.49 -1.82 -9.19
N SER A 27 13.99 -3.03 -9.50
CA SER A 27 14.69 -3.99 -10.38
C SER A 27 14.84 -3.49 -11.83
N LYS A 28 13.85 -2.75 -12.33
CA LYS A 28 13.80 -2.19 -13.69
C LYS A 28 14.55 -0.86 -13.82
N LYS A 29 15.24 -0.40 -12.77
CA LYS A 29 15.96 0.89 -12.72
C LYS A 29 15.07 2.09 -13.09
N VAL A 30 13.80 2.04 -12.68
CA VAL A 30 12.86 3.15 -12.87
C VAL A 30 13.34 4.38 -12.08
N SER A 31 12.92 5.57 -12.52
CA SER A 31 13.32 6.81 -11.86
C SER A 31 12.93 6.81 -10.38
N LYS A 32 13.84 7.31 -9.53
CA LYS A 32 13.58 7.46 -8.08
C LYS A 32 12.28 8.23 -7.81
N LYS A 33 12.01 9.26 -8.62
CA LYS A 33 10.79 10.08 -8.51
C LYS A 33 9.51 9.25 -8.66
N ASP A 34 9.50 8.27 -9.56
CA ASP A 34 8.31 7.44 -9.77
C ASP A 34 8.16 6.38 -8.68
N ILE A 35 9.27 5.81 -8.20
CA ILE A 35 9.28 4.92 -7.03
C ILE A 35 8.79 5.66 -5.78
N ASP A 36 9.21 6.91 -5.58
CA ASP A 36 8.81 7.75 -4.45
C ASP A 36 7.30 8.05 -4.46
N LYS A 37 6.68 8.18 -5.65
CA LYS A 37 5.21 8.31 -5.75
C LYS A 37 4.49 7.05 -5.26
N VAL A 38 5.00 5.86 -5.60
CA VAL A 38 4.40 4.60 -5.13
C VAL A 38 4.61 4.44 -3.62
N LYS A 39 5.80 4.79 -3.10
CA LYS A 39 6.07 4.81 -1.65
C LYS A 39 5.13 5.75 -0.91
N LEU A 40 4.79 6.91 -1.47
CA LEU A 40 3.78 7.82 -0.90
C LEU A 40 2.40 7.17 -0.80
N ILE A 41 2.00 6.36 -1.79
CA ILE A 41 0.72 5.65 -1.76
C ILE A 41 0.75 4.58 -0.64
N VAL A 42 1.85 3.83 -0.49
CA VAL A 42 2.02 2.87 0.61
C VAL A 42 1.83 3.55 1.96
N THR A 43 2.48 4.69 2.19
CA THR A 43 2.31 5.45 3.45
C THR A 43 0.86 5.84 3.71
N LYS A 44 0.14 6.31 2.69
CA LYS A 44 -1.29 6.64 2.83
C LYS A 44 -2.15 5.42 3.13
N THR A 45 -1.88 4.28 2.50
CA THR A 45 -2.55 3.00 2.78
C THR A 45 -2.29 2.54 4.22
N GLN A 46 -1.08 2.71 4.73
CA GLN A 46 -0.73 2.42 6.13
C GLN A 46 -1.50 3.30 7.12
N SER A 47 -1.56 4.61 6.88
CA SER A 47 -2.37 5.52 7.70
C SER A 47 -3.85 5.17 7.67
N ALA A 48 -4.39 4.78 6.50
CA ALA A 48 -5.78 4.33 6.41
C ALA A 48 -6.02 3.08 7.26
N LYS A 49 -5.14 2.07 7.18
CA LYS A 49 -5.24 0.84 7.99
C LYS A 49 -5.19 1.13 9.50
N GLN A 50 -4.37 2.07 9.96
CA GLN A 50 -4.33 2.47 11.37
C GLN A 50 -5.71 2.97 11.83
N VAL A 51 -6.35 3.83 11.04
CA VAL A 51 -7.71 4.32 11.35
C VAL A 51 -8.76 3.20 11.40
N PHE A 52 -8.59 2.12 10.63
CA PHE A 52 -9.45 0.94 10.69
C PHE A 52 -9.19 0.05 11.91
N ASN A 53 -7.96 0.05 12.43
CA ASN A 53 -7.53 -0.82 13.54
C ASN A 53 -7.72 -0.16 14.92
N ASP A 54 -7.78 1.17 14.98
CA ASP A 54 -8.03 1.97 16.20
C ASP A 54 -9.53 2.04 16.59
N LYS A 55 -10.42 1.26 15.96
CA LYS A 55 -11.86 1.16 16.24
C LYS A 55 -12.26 -0.22 16.71
#